data_AF-A0A2D7RYG7-F1
#
_entry.id   AF-A0A2D7RYG7-F1
#
_cell.length_a   1.000
_cell.length_b   1.000
_cell.length_c   1.000
_cell.angle_alpha   90.00
_cell.angle_beta   90.00
_cell.angle_gamma   90.00
#
_symmetry.space_group_name_H-M   'P 1'
#
loop_
_entity.id
_entity.type
_entity.pdbx_description
1 polymer ?
#
loop_
_entity_poly.entity_id
_entity_poly.type
_entity_poly.pdbx_seq_one_letter_code
_entity_poly.pdbx_strand_id
1 'polypeptide(L)'
;MATKAIVGEKVGMTQVWDEDNRVVPVTVLRVSPCRVVQVKTPETDGYSAIQVTLGVKDANKLTQPEAGHFAKAGVDAGRKLVELRLDDVSEYTVGQE
;
A
#
# COMPACT_ATOMS: atom_id res chain seq x y z
N MET A 1 -8.24 5.33 15.70
CA MET A 1 -7.02 4.88 15.01
C MET A 1 -7.13 5.45 13.58
N ALA A 2 -6.31 5.05 12.60
CA ALA A 2 -6.33 5.70 11.28
C ALA A 2 -7.53 5.24 10.43
N THR A 3 -8.26 6.18 9.82
CA THR A 3 -9.39 5.91 8.89
C THR A 3 -8.96 5.87 7.43
N LYS A 4 -7.81 6.46 7.08
CA LYS A 4 -7.22 6.44 5.74
C LYS A 4 -5.72 6.23 5.85
N ALA A 5 -5.17 5.43 4.95
CA ALA A 5 -3.74 5.18 4.88
C ALA A 5 -3.31 5.01 3.42
N ILE A 6 -2.08 5.43 3.12
CA ILE A 6 -1.44 5.24 1.82
C ILE A 6 0.00 4.83 2.05
N VAL A 7 0.57 4.04 1.14
CA VAL A 7 1.99 3.68 1.20
C VAL A 7 2.74 4.47 0.14
N GLY A 8 3.80 5.17 0.57
CA GLY A 8 4.72 5.88 -0.30
C GLY A 8 6.17 5.49 -0.01
N GLU A 9 7.01 5.62 -1.02
CA GLU A 9 8.46 5.49 -0.89
C GLU A 9 9.10 6.88 -0.77
N LYS A 10 10.01 7.05 0.19
CA LYS A 10 10.77 8.29 0.33
C LYS A 10 11.70 8.47 -0.86
N VAL A 11 11.56 9.56 -1.59
CA VAL A 11 12.44 9.91 -2.73
C VAL A 11 13.58 10.80 -2.27
N GLY A 12 13.26 11.82 -1.48
CA GLY A 12 14.25 12.81 -1.06
C GLY A 12 13.62 14.01 -0.38
N MET A 13 14.43 15.05 -0.20
CA MET A 13 14.01 16.32 0.39
C MET A 13 14.31 17.46 -0.57
N THR A 14 13.46 18.47 -0.57
CA THR A 14 13.63 19.70 -1.34
C THR A 14 13.05 20.88 -0.54
N GLN A 15 12.99 22.05 -1.13
CA GLN A 15 12.40 23.24 -0.54
C GLN A 15 11.37 23.86 -1.50
N VAL A 16 10.34 24.48 -0.92
CA VAL A 16 9.34 25.28 -1.64
C VAL A 16 9.20 26.65 -0.97
N TRP A 17 8.75 27.64 -1.73
CA TRP A 17 8.41 28.96 -1.18
C TRP A 17 6.91 28.99 -0.88
N ASP A 18 6.55 29.46 0.32
CA ASP A 18 5.15 29.72 0.66
C ASP A 18 4.69 31.13 0.22
N GLU A 19 3.42 31.44 0.45
CA GLU A 19 2.79 32.73 0.07
C GLU A 19 3.41 33.92 0.81
N ASP A 20 4.04 33.69 1.97
CA ASP A 20 4.72 34.69 2.80
C ASP A 20 6.21 34.86 2.42
N ASN A 21 6.66 34.27 1.30
CA ASN A 21 8.06 34.26 0.86
C ASN A 21 9.03 33.62 1.87
N ARG A 22 8.59 32.57 2.58
CA ARG A 22 9.47 31.76 3.43
C ARG A 22 9.86 30.46 2.74
N VAL A 23 11.09 29.99 3.01
CA VAL A 23 11.59 28.70 2.53
C VAL A 23 11.11 27.59 3.45
N VAL A 24 10.30 26.66 2.93
CA VAL A 24 9.78 25.51 3.67
C VAL A 24 10.45 24.22 3.19
N PRO A 25 11.15 23.48 4.05
CA PRO A 25 11.71 22.17 3.70
C PRO A 25 10.59 21.12 3.60
N VAL A 26 10.59 20.34 2.53
CA VAL A 26 9.58 19.32 2.25
C VAL A 26 10.21 17.98 1.89
N THR A 27 9.49 16.89 2.16
CA THR A 27 9.89 15.53 1.75
C THR A 27 9.05 15.10 0.57
N VAL A 28 9.70 14.61 -0.49
CA VAL A 28 9.03 14.04 -1.66
C VAL A 28 8.79 12.56 -1.42
N LEU A 29 7.52 12.15 -1.50
CA LEU A 29 7.09 10.76 -1.44
C LEU A 29 6.60 10.34 -2.83
N ARG A 30 7.07 9.18 -3.31
CA ARG A 30 6.55 8.54 -4.52
C ARG A 30 5.49 7.54 -4.12
N VAL A 31 4.28 7.74 -4.64
CA VAL A 31 3.18 6.79 -4.51
C VAL A 31 3.06 6.06 -5.84
N SER A 32 3.10 4.74 -5.78
CA SER A 32 2.78 3.87 -6.92
C SER A 32 1.39 3.26 -6.71
N PRO A 33 0.73 2.78 -7.78
CA PRO A 33 -0.47 1.94 -7.69
C PRO A 33 -0.41 0.94 -6.52
N CYS A 34 -1.38 1.07 -5.61
CA CYS A 34 -1.49 0.29 -4.38
C CYS A 34 -2.67 -0.66 -4.49
N ARG A 35 -2.43 -1.94 -4.74
CA ARG A 35 -3.52 -2.89 -5.02
C ARG A 35 -3.82 -3.72 -3.79
N VAL A 36 -5.08 -3.80 -3.39
CA VAL A 36 -5.51 -4.62 -2.24
C VAL A 36 -5.38 -6.09 -2.59
N VAL A 37 -4.59 -6.83 -1.80
CA VAL A 37 -4.34 -8.27 -1.97
C VAL A 37 -5.18 -9.10 -1.02
N GLN A 38 -5.40 -8.60 0.21
CA GLN A 38 -6.20 -9.27 1.22
C GLN A 38 -6.87 -8.25 2.12
N VAL A 39 -8.13 -8.50 2.45
CA VAL A 39 -8.85 -7.82 3.52
C VAL A 39 -8.82 -8.75 4.75
N LYS A 40 -8.39 -8.21 5.89
CA LYS A 40 -8.29 -8.93 7.16
C LYS A 40 -9.31 -8.39 8.13
N THR A 41 -10.09 -9.29 8.72
CA THR A 41 -11.15 -8.92 9.66
C THR A 41 -10.88 -9.52 11.04
N PRO A 42 -11.46 -8.95 12.12
CA PRO A 42 -11.31 -9.50 13.46
C PRO A 42 -11.71 -10.97 13.58
N GLU A 43 -12.69 -11.42 12.79
CA GLU A 43 -13.21 -12.79 12.83
C GLU A 43 -12.23 -13.81 12.24
N THR A 44 -11.49 -13.43 11.19
CA THR A 44 -10.56 -14.33 10.49
C THR A 44 -9.11 -14.19 10.96
N ASP A 45 -8.67 -12.96 11.27
CA ASP A 45 -7.28 -12.62 11.53
C ASP A 45 -7.05 -12.05 12.95
N GLY A 46 -8.10 -11.79 13.72
CA GLY A 46 -8.02 -11.22 15.07
C GLY A 46 -7.79 -9.71 15.12
N TYR A 47 -7.74 -9.03 13.97
CA TYR A 47 -7.65 -7.58 13.85
C TYR A 47 -8.14 -7.09 12.48
N SER A 48 -8.42 -5.80 12.38
CA SER A 48 -8.85 -5.13 11.15
C SER A 48 -7.64 -4.53 10.40
N ALA A 49 -7.43 -4.95 9.15
CA ALA A 49 -6.38 -4.42 8.29
C ALA A 49 -6.63 -4.73 6.81
N ILE A 50 -5.99 -3.95 5.93
CA ILE A 50 -5.84 -4.32 4.51
C ILE A 50 -4.37 -4.63 4.24
N GLN A 51 -4.13 -5.68 3.46
CA GLN A 51 -2.82 -5.95 2.88
C GLN A 51 -2.82 -5.42 1.45
N VAL A 52 -1.84 -4.58 1.13
CA VAL A 52 -1.67 -3.99 -0.19
C VAL A 52 -0.32 -4.36 -0.79
N THR A 53 -0.24 -4.33 -2.12
CA THR A 53 1.02 -4.49 -2.84
C THR A 53 1.36 -3.28 -3.70
N LEU A 54 2.65 -3.05 -3.91
CA LEU A 54 3.20 -1.86 -4.54
C LEU A 54 4.03 -2.21 -5.77
N GLY A 55 3.81 -1.46 -6.85
CA GLY A 55 4.53 -1.63 -8.10
C GLY A 55 4.29 -2.99 -8.76
N VAL A 56 5.23 -3.41 -9.60
CA VAL A 56 5.15 -4.66 -10.38
C VAL A 56 6.45 -5.47 -10.22
N LYS A 57 6.28 -6.78 -10.07
CA LYS A 57 7.35 -7.79 -10.00
C LYS A 57 7.05 -8.90 -11.03
N ASP A 58 8.05 -9.23 -11.85
CA ASP A 58 7.89 -10.28 -12.87
C ASP A 58 7.54 -11.63 -12.25
N ALA A 59 6.60 -12.36 -12.86
CA ALA A 59 6.15 -13.67 -12.38
C ALA A 59 7.30 -14.67 -12.20
N ASN A 60 8.30 -14.65 -13.10
CA ASN A 60 9.48 -15.52 -13.04
C ASN A 60 10.39 -15.26 -11.82
N LYS A 61 10.21 -14.13 -11.14
CA LYS A 61 10.96 -13.76 -9.93
C LYS A 61 10.18 -14.03 -8.64
N LEU A 62 9.00 -14.63 -8.74
CA LEU A 62 8.18 -15.00 -7.60
C LEU A 62 8.54 -16.39 -7.12
N THR A 63 8.53 -16.56 -5.80
CA THR A 63 8.49 -17.88 -5.19
C THR A 63 7.09 -18.49 -5.36
N GLN A 64 6.99 -19.82 -5.33
CA GLN A 64 5.70 -20.50 -5.48
C GLN A 64 4.63 -20.05 -4.46
N PRO A 65 4.95 -19.80 -3.18
CA PRO A 65 3.97 -19.26 -2.22
C PRO A 65 3.51 -17.84 -2.56
N GLU A 66 4.42 -16.94 -2.96
CA GLU A 66 4.06 -15.58 -3.38
C GLU A 66 3.11 -15.61 -4.58
N ALA A 67 3.45 -16.44 -5.58
CA ALA A 67 2.63 -16.58 -6.78
C ALA A 67 1.22 -17.09 -6.45
N GLY A 68 1.10 -18.09 -5.56
CA GLY A 68 -0.19 -18.61 -5.11
C GLY A 68 -1.02 -17.55 -4.36
N HIS A 69 -0.38 -16.73 -3.54
CA HIS A 69 -1.04 -15.64 -2.80
C HIS A 69 -1.63 -14.58 -3.74
N PHE A 70 -0.83 -14.10 -4.69
CA PHE A 70 -1.29 -13.13 -5.68
C PHE A 70 -2.34 -13.70 -6.63
N ALA A 71 -2.19 -14.97 -7.05
CA ALA A 71 -3.16 -15.65 -7.90
C ALA A 71 -4.52 -15.83 -7.22
N LYS A 72 -4.54 -16.17 -5.92
CA LYS A 72 -5.78 -16.27 -5.13
C LYS A 72 -6.53 -14.94 -5.07
N ALA A 73 -5.80 -13.83 -4.98
CA ALA A 73 -6.35 -12.49 -4.97
C ALA A 73 -6.73 -11.98 -6.38
N GLY A 74 -6.24 -12.60 -7.45
CA GLY A 74 -6.46 -12.15 -8.82
C GLY A 74 -5.79 -10.81 -9.14
N VAL A 75 -4.68 -10.49 -8.47
CA VAL A 75 -3.97 -9.21 -8.60
C VAL A 75 -2.53 -9.41 -9.08
N ASP A 76 -2.00 -8.45 -9.83
CA ASP A 76 -0.61 -8.52 -10.30
C ASP A 76 0.39 -8.58 -9.14
N ALA A 77 1.50 -9.30 -9.31
CA ALA A 77 2.49 -9.34 -8.25
C ALA A 77 3.22 -8.01 -8.12
N GLY A 78 3.29 -7.45 -6.91
CA GLY A 78 4.10 -6.28 -6.61
C GLY A 78 5.44 -6.62 -5.98
N ARG A 79 6.26 -5.59 -5.76
CA ARG A 79 7.60 -5.75 -5.18
C ARG A 79 7.59 -5.94 -3.68
N LYS A 80 6.55 -5.42 -3.02
CA LYS A 80 6.41 -5.45 -1.57
C LYS A 80 4.94 -5.65 -1.20
N LEU A 81 4.72 -6.35 -0.10
CA LEU A 81 3.44 -6.45 0.59
C LEU A 81 3.53 -5.63 1.89
N VAL A 82 2.52 -4.83 2.17
CA VAL A 82 2.43 -4.00 3.37
C VAL A 82 1.04 -4.13 3.96
N GLU A 83 0.95 -4.25 5.27
CA GLU A 83 -0.34 -4.20 5.98
C GLU A 83 -0.60 -2.80 6.53
N LEU A 84 -1.82 -2.33 6.32
CA LEU A 84 -2.34 -1.07 6.84
C LEU A 84 -3.46 -1.41 7.82
N ARG A 85 -3.21 -1.16 9.11
CA ARG A 85 -4.24 -1.33 10.15
C ARG A 85 -5.21 -0.16 10.07
N LEU A 86 -6.48 -0.50 9.93
CA LEU A 86 -7.58 0.45 9.77
C LEU A 86 -8.69 0.09 10.76
N ASP A 87 -9.42 1.10 11.21
CA ASP A 87 -10.56 0.89 12.12
C ASP A 87 -11.70 0.15 11.42
N ASP A 88 -11.91 0.46 10.13
CA ASP A 88 -12.93 -0.17 9.29
C ASP A 88 -12.33 -0.55 7.93
N VAL A 89 -12.62 -1.77 7.49
CA VAL A 89 -12.18 -2.33 6.21
C VAL A 89 -13.34 -2.76 5.32
N SER A 90 -14.59 -2.53 5.75
CA SER A 90 -15.81 -2.98 5.07
C SER A 90 -15.98 -2.40 3.66
N GLU A 91 -15.42 -1.22 3.41
CA GLU A 91 -15.48 -0.54 2.12
C GLU A 91 -14.42 -1.03 1.11
N TYR A 92 -13.45 -1.85 1.55
CA TYR A 92 -12.36 -2.29 0.69
C TYR A 92 -12.64 -3.67 0.10
N THR A 93 -12.31 -3.82 -1.18
CA THR A 93 -12.39 -5.09 -1.90
C THR A 93 -11.02 -5.49 -2.43
N VAL A 94 -10.79 -6.81 -2.55
CA VAL A 94 -9.57 -7.33 -3.17
C VAL A 94 -9.52 -6.89 -4.63
N GLY A 95 -8.36 -6.41 -5.09
CA GLY A 95 -8.14 -5.87 -6.42
C GLY A 95 -8.40 -4.37 -6.57
N GLN A 96 -8.96 -3.72 -5.54
CA GLN A 96 -9.14 -2.27 -5.54
C GLN A 96 -7.78 -1.53 -5.48
N GLU A 97 -7.72 -0.37 -6.14
CA GLU A 97 -6.59 0.57 -6.16
C GLU A 97 -6.99 1.95 -5.63
#